data_AF-A0A7Y9N747-F1
#
_entry.id   AF-A0A7Y9N747-F1
#
_cell.length_a   1.000
_cell.length_b   1.000
_cell.length_c   1.000
_cell.angle_alpha   90.00
_cell.angle_beta   90.00
_cell.angle_gamma   90.00
#
_symmetry.space_group_name_H-M   'P 1'
#
loop_
_entity.id
_entity.type
_entity.pdbx_description
1 polymer ?
#
loop_
_entity_poly.entity_id
_entity_poly.type
_entity_poly.pdbx_seq_one_letter_code
_entity_poly.pdbx_strand_id
1 'polypeptide(L)'
;MSFDSGPLDRYLSAAFGGDPAMAMDLRGAFTGSARDLADLMRRARCDANWEMAALRLKGLAATFGIIPLIELAEAAMAGAPGDPAILRQINRTIDEIA
;
A
#
# COMPACT_ATOMS: atom_id res chain seq x y z
N MET A 1 -10.13 -8.22 -23.77
CA MET A 1 -8.88 -7.87 -23.07
C MET A 1 -9.03 -8.33 -21.64
N SER A 2 -8.45 -9.47 -21.26
CA SER A 2 -8.36 -9.83 -19.83
C SER A 2 -7.25 -8.97 -19.25
N PHE A 3 -7.62 -7.95 -18.48
CA PHE A 3 -6.68 -7.36 -17.55
C PHE A 3 -6.21 -8.49 -16.64
N ASP A 4 -4.91 -8.71 -16.55
CA ASP A 4 -4.36 -9.53 -15.48
C ASP A 4 -4.74 -8.83 -14.19
N SER A 5 -5.83 -9.29 -13.57
CA SER A 5 -6.38 -8.68 -12.38
C SER A 5 -5.32 -8.76 -11.29
N GLY A 6 -4.84 -7.58 -10.87
CA GLY A 6 -3.87 -7.46 -9.78
C GLY A 6 -4.41 -8.12 -8.51
N PRO A 7 -3.56 -8.34 -7.49
CA PRO A 7 -3.97 -9.02 -6.25
C PRO A 7 -5.25 -8.45 -5.62
N LEU A 8 -5.40 -7.12 -5.68
CA LEU A 8 -6.58 -6.41 -5.20
C LEU A 8 -7.86 -6.77 -5.97
N ASP A 9 -7.82 -6.78 -7.30
CA ASP A 9 -8.98 -7.13 -8.14
C ASP A 9 -9.40 -8.59 -7.95
N ARG A 10 -8.44 -9.49 -7.76
CA ARG A 10 -8.72 -10.89 -7.47
C ARG A 10 -9.43 -11.07 -6.13
N TYR A 11 -8.95 -10.39 -5.09
CA TYR A 11 -9.61 -10.39 -3.79
C TYR A 11 -11.04 -9.83 -3.89
N LEU A 12 -11.20 -8.70 -4.57
CA LEU A 12 -12.48 -8.04 -4.78
C LEU A 12 -13.49 -8.91 -5.53
N SER A 13 -13.07 -9.51 -6.65
CA SER A 13 -13.90 -10.41 -7.43
C SER A 13 -14.36 -11.62 -6.61
N ALA A 14 -13.45 -12.22 -5.82
CA ALA A 14 -13.77 -13.35 -4.96
C ALA A 14 -14.71 -12.99 -3.81
N ALA A 15 -14.59 -11.79 -3.22
CA ALA A 15 -15.38 -11.38 -2.06
C ALA A 15 -16.77 -10.81 -2.43
N PHE A 16 -16.88 -10.09 -3.55
CA PHE A 16 -18.07 -9.29 -3.89
C PHE A 16 -18.73 -9.64 -5.23
N GLY A 17 -18.29 -10.69 -5.91
CA GLY A 17 -18.98 -11.21 -7.09
C GLY A 17 -18.83 -10.37 -8.36
N GLY A 18 -17.86 -9.44 -8.39
CA GLY A 18 -17.45 -8.76 -9.62
C GLY A 18 -18.19 -7.48 -9.99
N ASP A 19 -18.81 -6.78 -9.03
CA ASP A 19 -19.30 -5.41 -9.27
C ASP A 19 -18.09 -4.46 -9.52
N PRO A 20 -17.92 -3.94 -10.75
CA PRO A 20 -16.78 -3.09 -11.09
C PRO A 20 -16.80 -1.74 -10.37
N ALA A 21 -17.98 -1.20 -10.02
CA ALA A 21 -18.07 0.08 -9.33
C ALA A 21 -17.55 -0.04 -7.89
N MET A 22 -17.98 -1.09 -7.19
CA MET A 22 -17.49 -1.38 -5.83
C MET A 22 -15.99 -1.68 -5.81
N ALA A 23 -15.47 -2.35 -6.83
CA ALA A 23 -14.05 -2.60 -6.97
C ALA A 23 -13.23 -1.30 -7.14
N MET A 24 -13.74 -0.36 -7.95
CA MET A 24 -13.13 0.97 -8.10
C MET A 24 -13.16 1.77 -6.80
N ASP A 25 -14.28 1.78 -6.09
CA ASP A 25 -14.39 2.49 -4.81
C ASP A 25 -13.42 1.95 -3.77
N LEU A 26 -13.30 0.63 -3.63
CA LEU A 26 -12.35 0.05 -2.68
C LEU A 26 -10.90 0.29 -3.08
N ARG A 27 -10.58 0.26 -4.39
CA ARG A 27 -9.25 0.64 -4.88
C ARG A 27 -8.92 2.09 -4.52
N GLY A 28 -9.86 3.00 -4.68
CA GLY A 28 -9.72 4.39 -4.25
C GLY A 28 -9.47 4.50 -2.75
N ALA A 29 -10.27 3.82 -1.93
CA ALA A 29 -10.12 3.82 -0.47
C ALA A 29 -8.77 3.22 -0.01
N PHE A 30 -8.34 2.12 -0.63
CA PHE A 30 -7.06 1.48 -0.37
C PHE A 30 -5.90 2.42 -0.70
N THR A 31 -5.86 2.95 -1.91
CA THR A 31 -4.75 3.81 -2.36
C THR A 31 -4.72 5.14 -1.60
N GLY A 32 -5.88 5.71 -1.24
CA GLY A 32 -5.96 6.87 -0.35
C GLY A 32 -5.33 6.57 1.02
N SER A 33 -5.73 5.47 1.65
CA SER A 33 -5.18 5.05 2.95
C SER A 33 -3.68 4.78 2.90
N ALA A 34 -3.19 4.17 1.81
CA ALA A 34 -1.77 3.90 1.60
C ALA A 34 -0.96 5.21 1.44
N ARG A 35 -1.49 6.20 0.70
CA ARG A 35 -0.88 7.54 0.57
C ARG A 35 -0.81 8.25 1.91
N ASP A 36 -1.85 8.19 2.73
CA ASP A 36 -1.85 8.79 4.07
C ASP A 36 -0.77 8.18 4.98
N LEU A 37 -0.57 6.86 4.91
CA LEU A 37 0.48 6.17 5.67
C LEU A 37 1.88 6.51 5.16
N ALA A 38 2.09 6.57 3.84
CA ALA A 38 3.37 7.02 3.26
C ALA A 38 3.69 8.48 3.66
N ASP A 39 2.67 9.33 3.74
CA ASP A 39 2.81 10.72 4.16
C ASP A 39 3.04 10.85 5.69
N LEU A 40 2.49 9.94 6.50
CA LEU A 40 2.85 9.82 7.92
C LEU A 40 4.31 9.38 8.11
N MET A 41 4.80 8.41 7.33
CA MET A 41 6.21 8.03 7.33
C MET A 41 7.10 9.23 6.99
N ARG A 42 6.77 9.97 5.92
CA ARG A 42 7.50 11.17 5.49
C ARG A 42 7.60 12.25 6.59
N ARG A 43 6.60 12.34 7.47
CA ARG A 43 6.54 13.33 8.56
C ARG A 43 6.97 12.77 9.92
N ALA A 44 7.42 11.52 9.99
CA ALA A 44 7.87 10.92 11.24
C ALA A 44 8.96 11.77 11.89
N ARG A 45 8.82 12.02 13.19
CA ARG A 45 9.77 12.85 13.97
C ARG A 45 10.81 12.02 14.73
N CYS A 46 10.54 10.72 14.88
CA CYS A 46 11.46 9.75 15.44
C CYS A 46 11.25 8.39 14.78
N ASP A 47 12.21 7.49 15.00
CA ASP A 47 12.25 6.15 14.41
C ASP A 47 11.00 5.33 14.74
N ALA A 48 10.48 5.46 15.97
CA ALA A 48 9.26 4.76 16.38
C ALA A 48 8.02 5.22 15.59
N ASN A 49 7.90 6.52 15.25
CA ASN A 49 6.81 7.00 14.40
C ASN A 49 6.91 6.45 12.98
N TRP A 50 8.14 6.35 12.46
CA TRP A 50 8.42 5.79 11.15
C TRP A 50 8.06 4.31 11.10
N GLU A 51 8.56 3.52 12.05
CA GLU A 51 8.33 2.08 12.13
C GLU A 51 6.84 1.77 12.28
N MET A 52 6.13 2.49 13.14
CA MET A 52 4.68 2.30 13.32
C MET A 52 3.88 2.63 12.06
N ALA A 53 4.26 3.67 11.30
CA ALA A 53 3.59 4.00 10.05
C ALA A 53 3.88 2.96 8.95
N ALA A 54 5.13 2.48 8.86
CA ALA A 54 5.53 1.42 7.95
C ALA A 54 4.83 0.08 8.29
N LEU A 55 4.74 -0.28 9.58
CA LEU A 55 4.02 -1.48 10.03
C LEU A 55 2.53 -1.43 9.67
N ARG A 56 1.91 -0.25 9.80
CA ARG A 56 0.51 -0.04 9.38
C ARG A 56 0.35 -0.16 7.87
N LEU A 57 1.30 0.36 7.08
CA LEU A 57 1.32 0.20 5.63
C LEU A 57 1.44 -1.28 5.24
N LYS A 58 2.32 -2.03 5.90
CA LYS A 58 2.46 -3.48 5.73
C LYS A 58 1.14 -4.20 6.01
N GLY A 59 0.48 -3.90 7.13
CA GLY A 59 -0.80 -4.52 7.51
C GLY A 59 -1.92 -4.22 6.50
N LEU A 60 -2.00 -2.98 6.02
CA LEU A 60 -2.95 -2.58 4.98
C LEU A 60 -2.71 -3.39 3.68
N ALA A 61 -1.45 -3.46 3.23
CA ALA A 61 -1.08 -4.21 2.03
C ALA A 61 -1.34 -5.72 2.17
N ALA A 62 -1.07 -6.29 3.35
CA ALA A 62 -1.25 -7.70 3.65
C ALA A 62 -2.72 -8.14 3.57
N THR A 63 -3.66 -7.27 3.96
CA THR A 63 -5.12 -7.53 3.85
C THR A 63 -5.53 -7.95 2.45
N PHE A 64 -4.90 -7.38 1.42
CA PHE A 64 -5.22 -7.62 0.01
C PHE A 64 -4.14 -8.41 -0.74
N GLY A 65 -3.12 -8.92 -0.03
CA GLY A 65 -2.03 -9.69 -0.63
C GLY A 65 -1.15 -8.89 -1.62
N ILE A 66 -0.95 -7.59 -1.40
CA ILE A 66 -0.16 -6.74 -2.30
C ILE A 66 1.32 -6.85 -1.93
N ILE A 67 1.94 -7.94 -2.38
CA ILE A 67 3.32 -8.33 -2.05
C ILE A 67 4.34 -7.18 -2.24
N PRO A 68 4.37 -6.44 -3.37
CA PRO A 68 5.37 -5.39 -3.56
C PRO A 68 5.33 -4.31 -2.48
N LEU A 69 4.13 -3.96 -1.98
CA LEU A 69 3.97 -2.95 -0.95
C LEU A 69 4.30 -3.49 0.45
N ILE A 70 4.05 -4.80 0.69
CA ILE A 70 4.48 -5.50 1.91
C ILE A 70 6.01 -5.47 2.01
N GLU A 71 6.70 -5.85 0.94
CA GLU A 71 8.17 -5.91 0.89
C GLU A 71 8.80 -4.52 1.05
N LEU A 72 8.24 -3.50 0.40
CA LEU A 72 8.72 -2.12 0.55
C LEU A 72 8.52 -1.60 1.99
N ALA A 73 7.42 -1.95 2.64
CA ALA A 73 7.20 -1.58 4.03
C ALA A 73 8.18 -2.31 4.97
N GLU A 74 8.49 -3.59 4.71
CA GLU A 74 9.52 -4.33 5.45
C GLU A 74 10.91 -3.73 5.24
N ALA A 75 11.27 -3.39 4.01
CA ALA A 75 12.53 -2.72 3.70
C ALA A 75 12.63 -1.35 4.38
N ALA A 76 11.53 -0.60 4.47
CA ALA A 76 11.50 0.67 5.19
C ALA A 76 11.75 0.50 6.69
N MET A 77 11.22 -0.56 7.32
CA MET A 77 11.45 -0.86 8.74
C MET A 77 12.87 -1.35 9.01
N ALA A 78 13.44 -2.14 8.10
CA ALA A 78 14.80 -2.67 8.23
C ALA A 78 15.89 -1.63 7.86
N GLY A 79 15.53 -0.59 7.12
CA GLY A 79 16.42 0.46 6.64
C GLY A 79 16.52 1.68 7.56
N ALA A 80 17.06 2.77 7.02
CA ALA A 80 17.17 4.03 7.74
C ALA A 80 15.83 4.79 7.74
N PRO A 81 15.29 5.18 8.92
CA PRO A 81 14.12 6.03 9.00
C PRO A 81 14.28 7.32 8.20
N GLY A 82 13.24 7.68 7.44
CA GLY A 82 13.25 8.90 6.61
C GLY A 82 13.98 8.76 5.27
N ASP A 83 14.43 7.57 4.88
CA ASP A 83 15.07 7.36 3.57
C ASP A 83 14.13 7.83 2.43
N PRO A 84 14.53 8.85 1.64
CA PRO A 84 13.70 9.35 0.56
C PRO A 84 13.60 8.37 -0.61
N ALA A 85 14.53 7.42 -0.76
CA ALA A 85 14.48 6.43 -1.83
C ALA A 85 13.34 5.42 -1.61
N ILE A 86 13.20 4.88 -0.40
CA ILE A 86 12.11 3.94 -0.09
C ILE A 86 10.74 4.63 -0.20
N LEU A 87 10.61 5.89 0.25
CA LEU A 87 9.37 6.66 0.08
C LEU A 87 9.00 6.87 -1.40
N ARG A 88 9.99 7.13 -2.27
CA ARG A 88 9.73 7.25 -3.72
C ARG A 88 9.28 5.94 -4.34
N GLN A 89 9.81 4.81 -3.87
CA GLN A 89 9.38 3.49 -4.35
C GLN A 89 7.96 3.17 -3.87
N ILE A 90 7.68 3.38 -2.59
CA ILE A 90 6.34 3.20 -2.00
C ILE A 90 5.29 4.01 -2.78
N ASN A 91 5.52 5.32 -2.97
CA ASN A 91 4.54 6.16 -3.66
C ASN A 91 4.32 5.73 -5.12
N ARG A 92 5.39 5.36 -5.83
CA ARG A 92 5.28 4.86 -7.20
C ARG A 92 4.45 3.58 -7.27
N THR A 93 4.69 2.63 -6.38
CA THR A 93 3.91 1.39 -6.31
C THR A 93 2.44 1.67 -5.96
N ILE A 94 2.16 2.65 -5.10
CA ILE A 94 0.77 3.08 -4.83
C ILE A 94 0.12 3.68 -6.10
N ASP A 95 0.86 4.48 -6.86
CA ASP A 95 0.35 5.07 -8.11
C ASP A 95 0.13 4.03 -9.22
N GLU A 96 0.92 2.95 -9.25
CA GLU A 96 0.70 1.80 -10.15
C GLU A 96 -0.54 0.98 -9.77
N ILE A 97 -0.99 1.06 -8.52
CA ILE A 97 -2.22 0.40 -8.02
C ILE A 97 -3.44 1.30 -8.19
N ALA A 98 -3.29 2.63 -8.27
CA ALA A 98 -4.43 3.55 -8.41
C ALA A 98 -5.11 3.40 -9.77
#